data_AF-A0A2W5ZKZ7-F1
#
_entry.id   AF-A0A2W5ZKZ7-F1
#
_cell.length_a   1.000
_cell.length_b   1.000
_cell.length_c   1.000
_cell.angle_alpha   90.00
_cell.angle_beta   90.00
_cell.angle_gamma   90.00
#
_symmetry.space_group_name_H-M   'P 1'
#
loop_
_entity.id
_entity.type
_entity.pdbx_description
1 polymer ?
#
loop_
_entity_poly.entity_id
_entity_poly.type
_entity_poly.pdbx_seq_one_letter_code
_entity_poly.pdbx_strand_id
1 'polypeptide(L)'
;MLIFYPCQRFQVAQPDDRAETGPAETVLKSALAGVSAQRLLLVSDYDGTLADIVSDPAEALPWAQSLSALGRLTQRLGRVVILSGRSNGDLKRFLPVPGLVLRGDYGLAEPNAAELEALSRLEQALRPELPPGCRLDRKPASLSVHHRAAPAAGEHLQDLVHHLADPALLRWRPGRLVIEVMPARAEKGLALREEIDTHRPEAVIFAGDDTGDQRCFEITSGLSLPHLAIGIRSAEAPPELFQACDLVLERPADWGRLLTRLALWAEAPGPGDRAAGG
;
A
#
# COMPACT_ATOMS: atom_id res chain seq x y z
N MET A 1 -44.16 -33.53 -6.23
CA MET A 1 -44.58 -32.14 -5.95
C MET A 1 -43.36 -31.40 -5.42
N LEU A 2 -42.58 -30.80 -6.32
CA LEU A 2 -41.38 -30.02 -6.02
C LEU A 2 -41.77 -28.54 -6.03
N ILE A 3 -41.58 -27.84 -4.93
CA ILE A 3 -41.80 -26.39 -4.83
C ILE A 3 -40.42 -25.72 -4.94
N PHE A 4 -40.18 -25.07 -6.08
CA PHE A 4 -39.06 -24.16 -6.29
C PHE A 4 -39.42 -22.79 -5.69
N TYR A 5 -38.57 -22.27 -4.80
CA TYR A 5 -38.58 -20.85 -4.42
C TYR A 5 -37.47 -20.12 -5.21
N PRO A 6 -37.78 -19.11 -6.04
CA PRO A 6 -36.75 -18.34 -6.72
C PRO A 6 -36.08 -17.35 -5.77
N CYS A 7 -34.75 -17.41 -5.72
CA CYS A 7 -33.88 -16.47 -5.03
C CYS A 7 -33.94 -15.11 -5.75
N GLN A 8 -34.43 -14.07 -5.06
CA GLN A 8 -34.45 -12.70 -5.57
C GLN A 8 -33.00 -12.19 -5.71
N ARG A 9 -32.61 -11.89 -6.96
CA ARG A 9 -31.39 -11.15 -7.27
C ARG A 9 -31.52 -9.73 -6.74
N PHE A 10 -30.71 -9.35 -5.76
CA PHE A 10 -30.44 -7.94 -5.47
C PHE A 10 -29.70 -7.35 -6.67
N GLN A 11 -30.39 -6.52 -7.47
CA GLN A 11 -29.74 -5.61 -8.40
C GLN A 11 -29.14 -4.47 -7.57
N VAL A 12 -27.83 -4.52 -7.35
CA VAL A 12 -27.08 -3.34 -6.93
C VAL A 12 -27.03 -2.41 -8.15
N ALA A 13 -27.70 -1.27 -8.05
CA ALA A 13 -27.61 -0.22 -9.07
C ALA A 13 -26.13 0.16 -9.26
N GLN A 14 -25.64 0.11 -10.50
CA GLN A 14 -24.35 0.72 -10.81
C GLN A 14 -24.50 2.23 -10.64
N PRO A 15 -23.66 2.89 -9.82
CA PRO A 15 -23.71 4.33 -9.73
C PRO A 15 -23.33 4.91 -11.10
N ASP A 16 -24.16 5.83 -11.55
CA ASP A 16 -24.05 6.54 -12.82
C ASP A 16 -22.68 7.23 -12.92
N ASP A 17 -21.86 6.83 -13.90
CA ASP A 17 -20.49 7.34 -14.14
C ASP A 17 -20.47 8.83 -14.59
N ARG A 18 -21.64 9.48 -14.67
CA ARG A 18 -21.85 10.85 -15.18
C ARG A 18 -22.22 11.89 -14.11
N ALA A 19 -22.13 11.57 -12.81
CA ALA A 19 -22.42 12.55 -11.76
C ALA A 19 -21.23 13.49 -11.47
N GLU A 20 -21.57 14.74 -11.12
CA GLU A 20 -20.75 15.89 -10.71
C GLU A 20 -19.37 15.57 -10.09
N THR A 21 -18.37 16.40 -10.39
CA THR A 21 -17.00 16.27 -9.83
C THR A 21 -17.05 16.17 -8.31
N GLY A 22 -16.83 14.97 -7.78
CA GLY A 22 -16.86 14.75 -6.34
C GLY A 22 -15.75 15.51 -5.60
N PRO A 23 -15.83 15.64 -4.26
CA PRO A 23 -14.84 16.35 -3.45
C PRO A 23 -13.39 15.88 -3.70
N ALA A 24 -13.18 14.56 -3.79
CA ALA A 24 -11.88 13.96 -4.06
C ALA A 24 -11.29 14.36 -5.43
N GLU A 25 -12.13 14.48 -6.47
CA GLU A 25 -11.68 14.89 -7.80
C GLU A 25 -11.30 16.37 -7.83
N THR A 26 -12.00 17.19 -7.04
CA THR A 26 -11.68 18.62 -6.90
C THR A 26 -10.32 18.80 -6.21
N VAL A 27 -10.07 18.07 -5.12
CA VAL A 27 -8.78 18.06 -4.42
C VAL A 27 -7.66 17.62 -5.38
N LEU A 28 -7.89 16.54 -6.14
CA LEU A 28 -6.93 16.05 -7.13
C LEU A 28 -6.55 17.12 -8.17
N LYS A 29 -7.56 17.74 -8.79
CA LYS A 29 -7.34 18.77 -9.81
C LYS A 29 -6.63 20.00 -9.25
N SER A 30 -6.98 20.41 -8.04
CA SER A 30 -6.38 21.57 -7.38
C SER A 30 -4.91 21.32 -7.03
N ALA A 31 -4.61 20.17 -6.42
CA ALA A 31 -3.25 19.83 -6.02
C ALA A 31 -2.32 19.63 -7.21
N LEU A 32 -2.82 19.12 -8.34
CA LEU A 32 -2.02 18.86 -9.54
C LEU A 32 -2.10 19.99 -10.58
N ALA A 33 -2.64 21.16 -10.22
CA ALA A 33 -2.76 22.27 -11.15
C ALA A 33 -1.38 22.71 -11.67
N GLY A 34 -1.20 22.69 -13.00
CA GLY A 34 0.06 23.07 -13.65
C GLY A 34 1.16 22.00 -13.62
N VAL A 35 0.92 20.83 -13.02
CA VAL A 35 1.86 19.71 -12.98
C VAL A 35 1.83 18.95 -14.31
N SER A 36 3.01 18.64 -14.87
CA SER A 36 3.12 17.68 -15.96
C SER A 36 2.97 16.25 -15.45
N ALA A 37 2.10 15.45 -16.07
CA ALA A 37 1.91 14.04 -15.70
C ALA A 37 3.24 13.27 -15.68
N GLN A 38 4.14 13.52 -16.64
CA GLN A 38 5.45 12.86 -16.74
C GLN A 38 6.44 13.27 -15.62
N ARG A 39 6.07 14.25 -14.79
CA ARG A 39 6.84 14.72 -13.64
C ARG A 39 6.18 14.35 -12.31
N LEU A 40 5.05 13.62 -12.34
CA LEU A 40 4.35 13.11 -11.16
C LEU A 40 4.93 11.74 -10.75
N LEU A 41 5.23 11.61 -9.45
CA LEU A 41 5.49 10.35 -8.78
C LEU A 41 4.23 9.89 -8.04
N LEU A 42 3.69 8.74 -8.42
CA LEU A 42 2.62 8.07 -7.69
C LEU A 42 3.21 6.91 -6.88
N VAL A 43 2.95 6.89 -5.58
CA VAL A 43 3.32 5.80 -4.68
C VAL A 43 2.05 5.30 -3.99
N SER A 44 1.82 3.99 -4.00
CA SER A 44 0.66 3.37 -3.35
C SER A 44 1.10 2.18 -2.53
N ASP A 45 0.56 2.05 -1.33
CA ASP A 45 0.52 0.79 -0.62
C ASP A 45 -0.42 -0.21 -1.33
N TYR A 46 -0.38 -1.46 -0.90
CA TYR A 46 -1.15 -2.57 -1.45
C TYR A 46 -2.29 -3.06 -0.55
N ASP A 47 -1.98 -3.63 0.63
CA ASP A 47 -2.95 -4.33 1.48
C ASP A 47 -3.77 -3.31 2.26
N GLY A 48 -5.10 -3.27 2.08
CA GLY A 48 -5.92 -2.21 2.68
C GLY A 48 -5.93 -0.90 1.86
N THR A 49 -5.19 -0.86 0.74
CA THR A 49 -5.14 0.29 -0.17
C THR A 49 -5.59 -0.06 -1.59
N LEU A 50 -4.87 -0.95 -2.29
CA LEU A 50 -5.23 -1.45 -3.63
C LEU A 50 -6.10 -2.70 -3.57
N ALA A 51 -6.01 -3.45 -2.48
CA ALA A 51 -6.77 -4.66 -2.17
C ALA A 51 -7.45 -4.51 -0.80
N ASP A 52 -8.54 -5.25 -0.58
CA ASP A 52 -9.17 -5.31 0.73
C ASP A 52 -8.32 -6.14 1.71
N ILE A 53 -8.38 -5.80 3.00
CA ILE A 53 -7.78 -6.63 4.05
C ILE A 53 -8.63 -7.89 4.21
N VAL A 54 -8.04 -9.03 3.83
CA VAL A 54 -8.67 -10.36 3.90
C VAL A 54 -8.01 -11.25 4.95
N SER A 55 -8.60 -12.42 5.19
CA SER A 55 -8.07 -13.36 6.18
C SER A 55 -6.89 -14.18 5.69
N ASP A 56 -6.91 -14.58 4.41
CA ASP A 56 -5.81 -15.24 3.74
C ASP A 56 -5.09 -14.21 2.84
N PRO A 57 -3.83 -13.83 3.13
CA PRO A 57 -3.06 -12.92 2.31
C PRO A 57 -2.93 -13.35 0.83
N ALA A 58 -3.08 -14.64 0.52
CA ALA A 58 -3.07 -15.14 -0.86
C ALA A 58 -4.33 -14.75 -1.65
N GLU A 59 -5.41 -14.36 -0.97
CA GLU A 59 -6.70 -13.96 -1.54
C GLU A 59 -6.89 -12.44 -1.64
N ALA A 60 -5.90 -11.64 -1.23
CA ALA A 60 -5.98 -10.18 -1.23
C ALA A 60 -5.87 -9.60 -2.64
N LEU A 61 -6.78 -9.96 -3.54
CA LEU A 61 -6.74 -9.52 -4.94
C LEU A 61 -6.96 -8.00 -5.04
N PRO A 62 -6.22 -7.30 -5.91
CA PRO A 62 -6.44 -5.88 -6.11
C PRO A 62 -7.78 -5.63 -6.81
N TRP A 63 -8.39 -4.49 -6.51
CA TRP A 63 -9.61 -4.07 -7.21
C TRP A 63 -9.36 -3.94 -8.72
N ALA A 64 -10.29 -4.44 -9.53
CA ALA A 64 -10.15 -4.47 -10.99
C ALA A 64 -9.95 -3.06 -11.59
N GLN A 65 -10.63 -2.07 -11.03
CA GLN A 65 -10.48 -0.66 -11.41
C GLN A 65 -9.06 -0.16 -11.11
N SER A 66 -8.48 -0.52 -9.98
CA SER A 66 -7.11 -0.17 -9.62
C SER A 66 -6.10 -0.75 -10.60
N LEU A 67 -6.22 -2.04 -10.94
CA LEU A 67 -5.37 -2.70 -11.95
C LEU A 67 -5.45 -1.99 -13.31
N SER A 68 -6.67 -1.71 -13.79
CA SER A 68 -6.89 -1.03 -15.07
C SER A 68 -6.30 0.39 -15.07
N ALA A 69 -6.50 1.15 -14.00
CA ALA A 69 -5.97 2.50 -13.87
C ALA A 69 -4.44 2.50 -13.79
N LEU A 70 -3.83 1.61 -13.01
CA LEU A 70 -2.37 1.49 -12.91
C LEU A 70 -1.73 1.21 -14.28
N GLY A 71 -2.34 0.34 -15.10
CA GLY A 71 -1.84 0.06 -16.45
C GLY A 71 -1.88 1.26 -17.40
N ARG A 72 -2.81 2.19 -17.21
CA ARG A 72 -2.85 3.47 -17.94
C ARG A 72 -1.83 4.45 -17.38
N LEU A 73 -1.73 4.54 -16.05
CA LEU A 73 -0.86 5.48 -15.36
C LEU A 73 0.63 5.21 -15.61
N THR A 74 1.06 3.95 -15.70
CA THR A 74 2.47 3.62 -16.00
C THR A 74 2.94 4.11 -17.38
N GLN A 75 2.01 4.42 -18.29
CA GLN A 75 2.32 4.96 -19.62
C GLN A 75 2.37 6.48 -19.66
N ARG A 76 1.87 7.16 -18.61
CA ARG A 76 1.63 8.61 -18.61
C ARG A 76 2.39 9.34 -17.52
N LEU A 77 2.51 8.72 -16.35
CA LEU A 77 3.19 9.31 -15.21
C LEU A 77 4.70 9.14 -15.32
N GLY A 78 5.44 10.01 -14.64
CA GLY A 78 6.89 9.89 -14.55
C GLY A 78 7.31 8.59 -13.88
N ARG A 79 6.59 8.19 -12.83
CA ARG A 79 6.83 6.92 -12.12
C ARG A 79 5.61 6.48 -11.31
N VAL A 80 5.36 5.17 -11.29
CA VAL A 80 4.34 4.53 -10.46
C VAL A 80 5.00 3.45 -9.61
N VAL A 81 4.98 3.64 -8.29
CA VAL A 81 5.64 2.78 -7.31
C VAL A 81 4.58 2.10 -6.43
N ILE A 82 4.72 0.79 -6.23
CA ILE A 82 3.98 0.04 -5.24
C ILE A 82 4.90 -0.25 -4.08
N LEU A 83 4.59 0.30 -2.90
CA LEU A 83 5.43 0.22 -1.71
C LEU A 83 4.69 -0.56 -0.63
N SER A 84 5.13 -1.78 -0.33
CA SER A 84 4.35 -2.73 0.48
C SER A 84 5.22 -3.59 1.38
N GLY A 85 4.62 -4.16 2.44
CA GLY A 85 5.22 -5.23 3.25
C GLY A 85 5.19 -6.61 2.57
N ARG A 86 4.53 -6.75 1.41
CA ARG A 86 4.59 -7.96 0.58
C ARG A 86 5.94 -8.13 -0.07
N SER A 87 6.30 -9.37 -0.40
CA SER A 87 7.50 -9.62 -1.19
C SER A 87 7.33 -9.09 -2.62
N ASN A 88 8.44 -8.76 -3.28
CA ASN A 88 8.39 -8.41 -4.70
C ASN A 88 7.83 -9.54 -5.59
N GLY A 89 7.99 -10.81 -5.16
CA GLY A 89 7.41 -11.96 -5.85
C GLY A 89 5.88 -11.95 -5.81
N ASP A 90 5.31 -11.68 -4.64
CA ASP A 90 3.86 -11.55 -4.47
C ASP A 90 3.32 -10.37 -5.27
N LEU A 91 3.94 -9.20 -5.13
CA LEU A 91 3.51 -8.00 -5.86
C LEU A 91 3.51 -8.23 -7.38
N LYS A 92 4.53 -8.90 -7.95
CA LYS A 92 4.55 -9.27 -9.37
C LYS A 92 3.40 -10.18 -9.78
N ARG A 93 3.02 -11.13 -8.91
CA ARG A 93 1.91 -12.05 -9.17
C ARG A 93 0.57 -11.33 -9.14
N PHE A 94 0.36 -10.44 -8.16
CA PHE A 94 -0.91 -9.74 -7.98
C PHE A 94 -1.07 -8.53 -8.91
N LEU A 95 0.02 -7.88 -9.29
CA LEU A 95 0.06 -6.70 -10.15
C LEU A 95 0.89 -6.99 -11.41
N PRO A 96 0.37 -7.81 -12.35
CA PRO A 96 1.04 -8.10 -13.61
C PRO A 96 0.92 -6.91 -14.59
N VAL A 97 1.31 -5.72 -14.15
CA VAL A 97 1.21 -4.46 -14.89
C VAL A 97 2.63 -3.99 -15.27
N PRO A 98 2.97 -3.98 -16.56
CA PRO A 98 4.26 -3.47 -17.02
C PRO A 98 4.49 -2.01 -16.63
N GLY A 99 5.73 -1.69 -16.26
CA GLY A 99 6.14 -0.33 -15.89
C GLY A 99 5.95 0.04 -14.42
N LEU A 100 5.32 -0.83 -13.61
CA LEU A 100 5.30 -0.64 -12.16
C LEU A 100 6.69 -0.86 -11.57
N VAL A 101 7.06 0.03 -10.66
CA VAL A 101 8.20 -0.15 -9.76
C VAL A 101 7.68 -0.80 -8.48
N LEU A 102 8.21 -1.98 -8.15
CA LEU A 102 7.77 -2.73 -6.98
C LEU A 102 8.85 -2.61 -5.89
N ARG A 103 8.44 -2.06 -4.74
CA ARG A 103 9.23 -1.88 -3.52
C ARG A 103 8.56 -2.71 -2.41
N GLY A 104 8.72 -4.02 -2.50
CA GLY A 104 8.28 -4.97 -1.46
C GLY A 104 9.13 -4.91 -0.19
N ASP A 105 8.80 -5.76 0.78
CA ASP A 105 9.52 -5.93 2.04
C ASP A 105 9.81 -4.59 2.74
N TYR A 106 8.79 -3.72 2.84
CA TYR A 106 8.87 -2.39 3.45
C TYR A 106 9.82 -1.42 2.73
N GLY A 107 10.04 -1.64 1.43
CA GLY A 107 10.92 -0.85 0.60
C GLY A 107 12.41 -1.21 0.74
N LEU A 108 12.72 -2.31 1.42
CA LEU A 108 14.06 -2.83 1.48
C LEU A 108 14.47 -3.43 0.12
N ALA A 109 15.59 -2.97 -0.44
CA ALA A 109 16.10 -3.52 -1.70
C ALA A 109 16.54 -4.98 -1.53
N GLU A 110 17.53 -5.24 -0.66
CA GLU A 110 18.00 -6.58 -0.29
C GLU A 110 18.60 -6.55 1.11
N PRO A 111 18.31 -7.54 1.98
CA PRO A 111 18.94 -7.68 3.30
C PRO A 111 20.42 -8.09 3.17
N ASN A 112 21.27 -7.55 4.04
CA ASN A 112 22.68 -7.95 4.10
C ASN A 112 22.85 -9.31 4.82
N ALA A 113 24.05 -9.89 4.77
CA ALA A 113 24.32 -11.21 5.34
C ALA A 113 24.02 -11.29 6.85
N ALA A 114 24.34 -10.25 7.62
CA ALA A 114 24.08 -10.20 9.05
C ALA A 114 22.56 -10.12 9.35
N GLU A 115 21.82 -9.33 8.58
CA GLU A 115 20.36 -9.22 8.68
C GLU A 115 19.68 -10.56 8.35
N LEU A 116 20.14 -11.25 7.29
CA LEU A 116 19.64 -12.58 6.92
C LEU A 116 19.93 -13.64 7.99
N GLU A 117 21.13 -13.61 8.56
CA GLU A 117 21.51 -14.50 9.64
C GLU A 117 20.68 -14.23 10.90
N ALA A 118 20.49 -12.97 11.27
CA ALA A 118 19.66 -12.57 12.41
C ALA A 118 18.21 -13.05 12.26
N LEU A 119 17.59 -12.84 11.10
CA LEU A 119 16.24 -13.37 10.82
C LEU A 119 16.21 -14.90 10.93
N SER A 120 17.24 -15.60 10.45
CA SER A 120 17.31 -17.07 10.50
C SER A 120 17.46 -17.59 11.92
N ARG A 121 18.29 -16.94 12.74
CA ARG A 121 18.44 -17.24 14.17
C ARG A 121 17.13 -17.02 14.92
N LEU A 122 16.46 -15.90 14.65
CA LEU A 122 15.15 -15.60 15.24
C LEU A 122 14.11 -16.65 14.88
N GLU A 123 14.00 -17.02 13.60
CA GLU A 123 13.08 -18.06 13.15
C GLU A 123 13.33 -19.41 13.83
N GLN A 124 14.60 -19.81 13.97
CA GLN A 124 14.99 -21.03 14.68
C GLN A 124 14.64 -20.99 16.16
N ALA A 125 14.81 -19.84 16.82
CA ALA A 125 14.49 -19.65 18.23
C ALA A 125 12.98 -19.58 18.50
N LEU A 126 12.20 -18.98 17.59
CA LEU A 126 10.74 -18.89 17.72
C LEU A 126 10.04 -20.22 17.46
N ARG A 127 10.52 -21.02 16.49
CA ARG A 127 9.86 -22.25 16.06
C ARG A 127 9.49 -23.23 17.19
N PRO A 128 10.34 -23.55 18.18
CA PRO A 128 9.97 -24.44 19.28
C PRO A 128 8.98 -23.82 20.30
N GLU A 129 8.89 -22.49 20.36
CA GLU A 129 8.06 -21.76 21.31
C GLU A 129 6.66 -21.43 20.77
N LEU A 130 6.38 -21.72 19.49
CA LEU A 130 5.10 -21.38 18.85
C LEU A 130 3.92 -22.13 19.50
N PRO A 131 2.92 -21.41 20.04
CA PRO A 131 1.71 -22.04 20.52
C PRO A 131 0.92 -22.71 19.39
N PRO A 132 0.12 -23.77 19.68
CA PRO A 132 -0.76 -24.40 18.70
C PRO A 132 -1.64 -23.37 17.97
N GLY A 133 -1.67 -23.45 16.63
CA GLY A 133 -2.42 -22.53 15.77
C GLY A 133 -1.61 -21.31 15.29
N CYS A 134 -0.46 -21.01 15.89
CA CYS A 134 0.45 -19.99 15.39
C CYS A 134 1.32 -20.52 14.24
N ARG A 135 1.77 -19.63 13.36
CA ARG A 135 2.58 -19.98 12.18
C ARG A 135 3.68 -18.94 11.95
N LEU A 136 4.84 -19.41 11.54
CA LEU A 136 5.89 -18.56 10.98
C LEU A 136 5.79 -18.58 9.46
N ASP A 137 5.83 -17.40 8.86
CA ASP A 137 5.95 -17.20 7.42
C ASP A 137 7.28 -16.49 7.13
N ARG A 138 8.21 -17.21 6.51
CA ARG A 138 9.54 -16.68 6.18
C ARG A 138 9.54 -16.15 4.75
N LYS A 139 9.70 -14.83 4.63
CA LYS A 139 9.92 -14.13 3.36
C LYS A 139 11.42 -13.92 3.13
N PRO A 140 11.83 -13.55 1.90
CA PRO A 140 13.24 -13.33 1.59
C PRO A 140 13.93 -12.33 2.53
N ALA A 141 13.23 -11.28 2.95
CA ALA A 141 13.80 -10.21 3.77
C ALA A 141 13.00 -9.88 5.03
N SER A 142 12.05 -10.73 5.42
CA SER A 142 11.22 -10.52 6.61
C SER A 142 10.70 -11.85 7.16
N LEU A 143 10.22 -11.83 8.39
CA LEU A 143 9.59 -12.95 9.08
C LEU A 143 8.28 -12.48 9.65
N SER A 144 7.20 -13.21 9.41
CA SER A 144 5.87 -12.91 9.99
C SER A 144 5.45 -14.02 10.95
N VAL A 145 4.99 -13.64 12.14
CA VAL A 145 4.45 -14.56 13.15
C VAL A 145 2.94 -14.40 13.17
N HIS A 146 2.23 -15.28 12.49
CA HIS A 146 0.77 -15.26 12.43
C HIS A 146 0.17 -15.97 13.64
N HIS A 147 -0.77 -15.30 14.30
CA HIS A 147 -1.49 -15.84 15.47
C HIS A 147 -3.01 -15.75 15.30
N ARG A 148 -3.50 -15.67 14.06
CA ARG A 148 -4.94 -15.57 13.76
C ARG A 148 -5.76 -16.75 14.29
N ALA A 149 -5.24 -17.97 14.25
CA ALA A 149 -5.92 -19.14 14.79
C ALA A 149 -5.73 -19.30 16.32
N ALA A 150 -4.91 -18.44 16.94
CA ALA A 150 -4.72 -18.37 18.38
C ALA A 150 -4.56 -16.90 18.84
N PRO A 151 -5.60 -16.04 18.73
CA PRO A 151 -5.45 -14.60 18.98
C PRO A 151 -4.90 -14.25 20.36
N ALA A 152 -5.24 -15.05 21.38
CA ALA A 152 -4.77 -14.88 22.76
C ALA A 152 -3.25 -15.06 22.94
N ALA A 153 -2.56 -15.65 21.95
CA ALA A 153 -1.09 -15.78 21.97
C ALA A 153 -0.36 -14.47 21.61
N GLY A 154 -1.07 -13.43 21.14
CA GLY A 154 -0.47 -12.23 20.56
C GLY A 154 0.49 -11.50 21.50
N GLU A 155 0.11 -11.24 22.75
CA GLU A 155 0.98 -10.55 23.73
C GLU A 155 2.21 -11.38 24.05
N HIS A 156 2.04 -12.67 24.34
CA HIS A 156 3.15 -13.58 24.62
C HIS A 156 4.15 -13.67 23.45
N LEU A 157 3.65 -13.72 22.21
CA LEU A 157 4.51 -13.73 21.03
C LEU A 157 5.23 -12.41 20.82
N GLN A 158 4.62 -11.27 21.14
CA GLN A 158 5.28 -9.97 21.09
C GLN A 158 6.44 -9.90 22.09
N ASP A 159 6.22 -10.34 23.33
CA ASP A 159 7.28 -10.42 24.34
C ASP A 159 8.42 -11.34 23.88
N LEU A 160 8.07 -12.49 23.31
CA LEU A 160 9.05 -13.44 22.81
C LEU A 160 9.88 -12.86 21.65
N VAL A 161 9.23 -12.23 20.67
CA VAL A 161 9.93 -11.54 19.56
C VAL A 161 10.80 -10.41 20.10
N HIS A 162 10.30 -9.64 21.07
CA HIS A 162 11.06 -8.55 21.71
C HIS A 162 12.36 -9.05 22.36
N HIS A 163 12.32 -10.21 23.02
CA HIS A 163 13.48 -10.79 23.70
C HIS A 163 14.45 -11.50 22.75
N LEU A 164 13.96 -12.11 21.67
CA LEU A 164 14.78 -12.92 20.76
C LEU A 164 15.35 -12.14 19.57
N ALA A 165 14.70 -11.06 19.14
CA ALA A 165 15.16 -10.27 18.01
C ALA A 165 16.40 -9.44 18.40
N ASP A 166 17.44 -9.47 17.57
CA ASP A 166 18.59 -8.57 17.73
C ASP A 166 18.18 -7.14 17.34
N PRO A 167 18.07 -6.19 18.29
CA PRO A 167 17.58 -4.84 18.00
C PRO A 167 18.57 -4.00 17.18
N ALA A 168 19.84 -4.42 17.07
CA ALA A 168 20.82 -3.75 16.23
C ALA A 168 20.65 -4.08 14.74
N LEU A 169 20.02 -5.23 14.43
CA LEU A 169 19.86 -5.74 13.07
C LEU A 169 18.41 -5.81 12.62
N LEU A 170 17.47 -6.01 13.56
CA LEU A 170 16.06 -6.24 13.29
C LEU A 170 15.19 -5.23 14.04
N ARG A 171 14.06 -4.91 13.45
CA ARG A 171 12.92 -4.26 14.10
C ARG A 171 11.70 -5.15 13.94
N TRP A 172 10.69 -4.94 14.77
CA TRP A 172 9.42 -5.62 14.64
C TRP A 172 8.26 -4.67 14.91
N ARG A 173 7.07 -5.04 14.42
CA ARG A 173 5.83 -4.32 14.70
C ARG A 173 4.64 -5.28 14.81
N PRO A 174 3.64 -4.96 15.64
CA PRO A 174 2.36 -5.66 15.61
C PRO A 174 1.53 -5.22 14.39
N GLY A 175 0.88 -6.19 13.75
CA GLY A 175 -0.17 -5.99 12.74
C GLY A 175 -1.41 -6.81 13.08
N ARG A 176 -2.35 -6.96 12.13
CA ARG A 176 -3.60 -7.70 12.36
C ARG A 176 -3.38 -9.19 12.57
N LEU A 177 -3.36 -9.61 13.83
CA LEU A 177 -3.15 -11.02 14.21
C LEU A 177 -1.84 -11.59 13.62
N VAL A 178 -0.85 -10.72 13.47
CA VAL A 178 0.47 -11.00 12.93
C VAL A 178 1.49 -10.09 13.61
N ILE A 179 2.69 -10.60 13.87
CA ILE A 179 3.86 -9.80 14.24
C ILE A 179 4.81 -9.84 13.07
N GLU A 180 5.22 -8.68 12.59
CA GLU A 180 6.12 -8.59 11.45
C GLU A 180 7.52 -8.25 11.97
N VAL A 181 8.52 -8.95 11.46
CA VAL A 181 9.94 -8.74 11.78
C VAL A 181 10.71 -8.52 10.49
N MET A 182 11.53 -7.49 10.46
CA MET A 182 12.25 -7.02 9.28
C MET A 182 13.60 -6.44 9.70
N PRO A 183 14.55 -6.25 8.78
CA PRO A 183 15.77 -5.51 9.05
C PRO A 183 15.48 -4.12 9.64
N ALA A 184 16.30 -3.67 10.58
CA ALA A 184 16.08 -2.42 11.32
C ALA A 184 15.93 -1.20 10.40
N ARG A 185 16.61 -1.21 9.24
CA ARG A 185 16.55 -0.17 8.21
C ARG A 185 15.36 -0.24 7.26
N ALA A 186 14.56 -1.31 7.31
CA ALA A 186 13.42 -1.47 6.43
C ALA A 186 12.27 -0.55 6.90
N GLU A 187 11.98 0.47 6.09
CA GLU A 187 10.99 1.50 6.41
C GLU A 187 10.45 2.12 5.13
N LYS A 188 9.11 2.10 4.97
CA LYS A 188 8.42 2.68 3.81
C LYS A 188 8.78 4.17 3.63
N GLY A 189 8.88 4.94 4.72
CA GLY A 189 9.25 6.35 4.69
C GLY A 189 10.63 6.61 4.06
N LEU A 190 11.62 5.77 4.36
CA LEU A 190 12.96 5.88 3.76
C LEU A 190 12.93 5.54 2.27
N ALA A 191 12.20 4.50 1.88
CA ALA A 191 12.03 4.14 0.47
C ALA A 191 11.31 5.23 -0.33
N LEU A 192 10.28 5.87 0.26
CA LEU A 192 9.61 7.02 -0.36
C LEU A 192 10.59 8.19 -0.58
N ARG A 193 11.43 8.52 0.42
CA ARG A 193 12.46 9.56 0.25
C ARG A 193 13.45 9.21 -0.84
N GLU A 194 13.93 7.98 -0.89
CA GLU A 194 14.84 7.51 -1.93
C GLU A 194 14.23 7.69 -3.33
N GLU A 195 12.94 7.36 -3.49
CA GLU A 195 12.21 7.57 -4.74
C GLU A 195 12.10 9.04 -5.12
N ILE A 196 11.82 9.93 -4.15
CA ILE A 196 11.74 11.38 -4.36
C ILE A 196 13.11 11.96 -4.72
N ASP A 197 14.15 11.65 -3.95
CA ASP A 197 15.50 12.21 -4.11
C ASP A 197 16.15 11.78 -5.42
N THR A 198 15.92 10.53 -5.82
CA THR A 198 16.46 9.95 -7.06
C THR A 198 15.79 10.52 -8.30
N HIS A 199 14.45 10.62 -8.30
CA HIS A 199 13.69 10.97 -9.51
C HIS A 199 13.35 12.45 -9.62
N ARG A 200 13.44 13.20 -8.51
CA ARG A 200 13.16 14.64 -8.42
C ARG A 200 11.85 15.02 -9.14
N PRO A 201 10.72 14.43 -8.73
CA PRO A 201 9.43 14.74 -9.33
C PRO A 201 9.01 16.19 -9.04
N GLU A 202 8.09 16.72 -9.85
CA GLU A 202 7.44 18.01 -9.58
C GLU A 202 6.18 17.86 -8.73
N ALA A 203 5.67 16.64 -8.60
CA ALA A 203 4.55 16.34 -7.72
C ALA A 203 4.63 14.93 -7.15
N VAL A 204 4.06 14.72 -5.96
CA VAL A 204 4.04 13.39 -5.30
C VAL A 204 2.63 13.07 -4.80
N ILE A 205 2.13 11.89 -5.14
CA ILE A 205 0.94 11.32 -4.50
C ILE A 205 1.38 10.08 -3.73
N PHE A 206 1.01 10.00 -2.46
CA PHE A 206 1.16 8.80 -1.65
C PHE A 206 -0.21 8.34 -1.15
N ALA A 207 -0.50 7.04 -1.25
CA ALA A 207 -1.71 6.42 -0.72
C ALA A 207 -1.39 5.22 0.20
N GLY A 208 -2.03 5.15 1.37
CA GLY A 208 -1.83 4.07 2.35
C GLY A 208 -2.96 3.98 3.37
N ASP A 209 -2.98 2.94 4.21
CA ASP A 209 -4.06 2.69 5.17
C ASP A 209 -3.58 2.40 6.60
N ASP A 210 -2.30 2.09 6.80
CA ASP A 210 -1.80 1.51 8.04
C ASP A 210 -0.72 2.37 8.74
N THR A 211 -0.34 1.95 9.95
CA THR A 211 0.66 2.67 10.77
C THR A 211 2.06 2.64 10.15
N GLY A 212 2.35 1.70 9.25
CA GLY A 212 3.60 1.66 8.49
C GLY A 212 3.69 2.78 7.45
N ASP A 213 2.54 3.29 7.03
CA ASP A 213 2.42 4.40 6.08
C ASP A 213 2.46 5.78 6.76
N GLN A 214 2.36 5.84 8.10
CA GLN A 214 2.34 7.11 8.84
C GLN A 214 3.49 8.04 8.43
N ARG A 215 4.71 7.49 8.38
CA ARG A 215 5.88 8.29 8.01
C ARG A 215 5.84 8.76 6.56
N CYS A 216 5.22 7.98 5.68
CA CYS A 216 5.01 8.38 4.28
C CYS A 216 4.00 9.52 4.15
N PHE A 217 2.94 9.54 4.96
CA PHE A 217 2.02 10.69 5.02
C PHE A 217 2.76 11.94 5.50
N GLU A 218 3.49 11.87 6.61
CA GLU A 218 4.26 12.99 7.15
C GLU A 218 5.30 13.55 6.16
N ILE A 219 5.99 12.66 5.44
CA ILE A 219 6.96 13.06 4.40
C ILE A 219 6.23 13.79 3.28
N THR A 220 5.17 13.19 2.74
CA THR A 220 4.44 13.71 1.58
C THR A 220 3.84 15.08 1.88
N SER A 221 3.18 15.24 3.02
CA SER A 221 2.53 16.48 3.41
C SER A 221 3.51 17.57 3.86
N GLY A 222 4.75 17.19 4.16
CA GLY A 222 5.84 18.11 4.46
C GLY A 222 6.57 18.62 3.21
N LEU A 223 6.23 18.17 2.00
CA LEU A 223 6.92 18.57 0.79
C LEU A 223 6.55 20.01 0.37
N SER A 224 7.53 20.74 -0.14
CA SER A 224 7.33 22.07 -0.73
C SER A 224 6.80 22.05 -2.18
N LEU A 225 6.77 20.87 -2.79
CA LEU A 225 6.22 20.63 -4.12
C LEU A 225 4.75 20.19 -4.02
N PRO A 226 3.95 20.39 -5.10
CA PRO A 226 2.59 19.88 -5.18
C PRO A 226 2.45 18.41 -4.73
N HIS A 227 1.56 18.12 -3.78
CA HIS A 227 1.43 16.79 -3.23
C HIS A 227 0.00 16.41 -2.84
N LEU A 228 -0.22 15.11 -2.67
CA LEU A 228 -1.39 14.55 -1.98
C LEU A 228 -0.98 13.35 -1.14
N ALA A 229 -1.16 13.44 0.17
CA ALA A 229 -1.19 12.31 1.08
C ALA A 229 -2.63 11.81 1.22
N ILE A 230 -2.87 10.57 0.82
CA ILE A 230 -4.20 9.96 0.78
C ILE A 230 -4.25 8.80 1.78
N GLY A 231 -5.08 8.94 2.82
CA GLY A 231 -5.39 7.86 3.74
C GLY A 231 -6.56 7.01 3.22
N ILE A 232 -6.54 5.71 3.47
CA ILE A 232 -7.69 4.83 3.29
C ILE A 232 -8.11 4.34 4.67
N ARG A 233 -9.37 4.57 5.06
CA ARG A 233 -9.84 4.13 6.38
C ARG A 233 -9.75 2.62 6.49
N SER A 234 -9.10 2.20 7.55
CA SER A 234 -9.09 0.84 8.04
C SER A 234 -9.75 0.81 9.42
N ALA A 235 -10.46 -0.27 9.74
CA ALA A 235 -11.06 -0.45 11.07
C ALA A 235 -10.00 -0.54 12.19
N GLU A 236 -8.74 -0.76 11.82
CA GLU A 236 -7.61 -0.96 12.73
C GLU A 236 -6.69 0.26 12.82
N ALA A 237 -6.88 1.23 11.92
CA ALA A 237 -6.12 2.47 11.95
C ALA A 237 -6.64 3.36 13.09
N PRO A 238 -5.76 3.84 13.99
CA PRO A 238 -6.15 4.84 14.96
C PRO A 238 -6.60 6.12 14.21
N PRO A 239 -7.64 6.83 14.66
CA PRO A 239 -8.13 8.03 13.97
C PRO A 239 -7.03 9.08 13.70
N GLU A 240 -6.02 9.12 14.56
CA GLU A 240 -4.89 10.04 14.48
C GLU A 240 -3.93 9.72 13.33
N LEU A 241 -3.94 8.49 12.80
CA LEU A 241 -3.04 8.04 11.73
C LEU A 241 -3.10 8.96 10.51
N PHE A 242 -4.30 9.40 10.16
CA PHE A 242 -4.56 10.16 8.94
C PHE A 242 -4.50 11.68 9.14
N GLN A 243 -4.02 12.17 10.29
CA GLN A 243 -3.91 13.61 10.56
C GLN A 243 -3.05 14.36 9.55
N ALA A 244 -2.04 13.69 8.99
CA ALA A 244 -1.19 14.25 7.95
C ALA A 244 -1.81 14.14 6.54
N CYS A 245 -2.92 13.42 6.33
CA CYS A 245 -3.50 13.21 5.01
C CYS A 245 -4.33 14.41 4.52
N ASP A 246 -4.18 14.77 3.25
CA ASP A 246 -4.99 15.78 2.57
C ASP A 246 -6.40 15.27 2.25
N LEU A 247 -6.53 13.95 2.05
CA LEU A 247 -7.76 13.26 1.75
C LEU A 247 -7.79 11.92 2.45
N VAL A 248 -8.94 11.56 3.04
CA VAL A 248 -9.16 10.23 3.60
C VAL A 248 -10.35 9.60 2.88
N LEU A 249 -10.09 8.46 2.24
CA LEU A 249 -11.06 7.64 1.54
C LEU A 249 -11.62 6.57 2.47
N GLU A 250 -12.86 6.15 2.24
CA GLU A 250 -13.52 5.20 3.15
C GLU A 250 -13.10 3.75 2.88
N ARG A 251 -12.76 3.40 1.63
CA ARG A 251 -12.45 2.01 1.23
C ARG A 251 -11.42 1.93 0.11
N PRO A 252 -10.72 0.79 -0.05
CA PRO A 252 -9.82 0.52 -1.19
C PRO A 252 -10.47 0.74 -2.56
N ALA A 253 -11.75 0.37 -2.71
CA ALA A 253 -12.50 0.59 -3.95
C ALA A 253 -12.61 2.08 -4.33
N ASP A 254 -12.59 2.98 -3.35
CA ASP A 254 -12.68 4.43 -3.57
C ASP A 254 -11.33 4.96 -4.09
N TRP A 255 -10.21 4.37 -3.65
CA TRP A 255 -8.89 4.64 -4.20
C TRP A 255 -8.80 4.20 -5.67
N GLY A 256 -9.32 3.02 -6.02
CA GLY A 256 -9.40 2.57 -7.42
C GLY A 256 -10.19 3.52 -8.33
N ARG A 257 -11.26 4.15 -7.81
CA ARG A 257 -12.00 5.19 -8.56
C ARG A 257 -11.18 6.47 -8.71
N LEU A 258 -10.46 6.89 -7.68
CA LEU A 258 -9.60 8.08 -7.77
C LEU A 258 -8.40 7.87 -8.69
N LEU A 259 -7.78 6.68 -8.69
CA LEU A 259 -6.77 6.28 -9.69
C LEU A 259 -7.32 6.36 -11.11
N THR A 260 -8.57 5.94 -11.33
CA THR A 260 -9.23 6.06 -12.64
C THR A 260 -9.37 7.52 -13.06
N ARG A 261 -9.73 8.42 -12.14
CA ARG A 261 -9.79 9.87 -12.39
C ARG A 261 -8.41 10.47 -12.64
N LEU A 262 -7.39 10.04 -11.91
CA LEU A 262 -5.99 10.45 -12.15
C LEU A 262 -5.52 10.03 -13.55
N ALA A 263 -5.87 8.82 -13.99
CA ALA A 263 -5.53 8.35 -15.33
C ALA A 263 -6.19 9.22 -16.42
N LEU A 264 -7.47 9.60 -16.23
CA LEU A 264 -8.17 10.52 -17.15
C LEU A 264 -7.53 11.92 -17.15
N TRP A 265 -7.10 12.41 -15.99
CA TRP A 265 -6.36 13.68 -15.89
C TRP A 265 -5.03 13.60 -16.64
N ALA A 266 -4.27 12.51 -16.49
CA ALA A 266 -2.96 12.34 -17.13
C ALA A 266 -3.03 12.12 -18.64
N GLU A 267 -4.18 11.71 -19.16
CA GLU A 267 -4.46 11.57 -20.60
C GLU A 267 -4.97 12.86 -21.24
N ALA A 268 -5.43 13.82 -20.45
CA ALA A 268 -5.90 15.09 -20.96
C ALA A 268 -4.75 15.88 -21.60
N PRO A 269 -4.98 16.62 -22.70
CA PRO A 269 -3.94 17.42 -23.34
C PRO A 269 -3.36 18.41 -22.35
N GLY A 270 -2.02 18.40 -22.23
CA GLY A 270 -1.29 19.31 -21.35
C GLY A 270 -1.51 20.77 -21.77
N PRO A 271 -1.20 21.74 -20.90
CA PRO A 271 -1.30 23.16 -21.23
C PRO A 271 -0.54 23.55 -22.50
N GLY A 272 0.58 22.86 -22.79
CA GLY A 272 1.42 23.08 -23.98
C GLY A 272 0.87 22.54 -25.29
N ASP A 273 0.02 21.51 -25.27
CA ASP A 273 -0.53 20.91 -26.51
C ASP A 273 -1.68 21.71 -27.11
N ARG A 274 -2.32 22.58 -26.32
CA ARG A 274 -3.41 23.46 -26.81
C ARG A 274 -2.90 24.64 -27.64
N ALA A 275 -1.62 24.98 -27.52
CA ALA A 275 -1.01 26.12 -28.22
C ALA A 275 -0.48 25.75 -29.61
N ALA A 276 -0.33 24.46 -29.94
CA ALA A 276 0.22 23.99 -31.22
C ALA A 276 -0.83 23.71 -32.30
N GLY A 277 -2.13 23.91 -32.00
CA GLY A 277 -3.25 23.57 -32.89
C GLY A 277 -4.18 24.73 -33.25
N GLY A 278 -3.75 25.98 -33.04
CA GLY A 278 -4.49 27.20 -33.38
C GLY A 278 -3.92 27.89 -34.61
#